data_AF-A0A1W1VFY6-F1
#
_entry.id   AF-A0A1W1VFY6-F1
#
_cell.length_a   1.000
_cell.length_b   1.000
_cell.length_c   1.000
_cell.angle_alpha   90.00
_cell.angle_beta   90.00
_cell.angle_gamma   90.00
#
_symmetry.space_group_name_H-M   'P 1'
#
loop_
_entity.id
_entity.type
_entity.pdbx_description
1 polymer ?
#
loop_
_entity_poly.entity_id
_entity_poly.type
_entity_poly.pdbx_seq_one_letter_code
_entity_poly.pdbx_strand_id
1 'polypeptide(L)'
;MKKLLMIPAAMLLSTASAATKISAQSIIVNPTQPDLSVSVRVDKDQSGSSNPNYRVGENIRISATVNRDAYVYLFNVDANGEVNQILPNQLGGNNFVKANTTVTFPRPDAKFTFTVGEDVGLNKVLALASLTELDLDQLSTFKTQQDQFATVTARGQQQLAQALSIVVNPLPQNSWVSDTAFFTVVAQNPVQTGSLFVGTNVANATVILNGQRLGSANSTFSNVRPGSYPVRVQAPGFRDFTTTVTIRANATTNLNVDFAQATTPAPVVSSDVTLSIRSNLNGARVFVDGREVGAVRNGALNVDVDPGAHEVVLIAPGYRTFVNTYNVQRDAQITITPSR
;
A
#
# COMPACT_ATOMS: atom_id res chain seq x y z
N MET A 1 -45.49 60.66 -1.50
CA MET A 1 -44.30 59.86 -1.85
C MET A 1 -44.20 58.68 -0.88
N LYS A 2 -44.44 57.45 -1.36
CA LYS A 2 -43.78 56.18 -0.98
C LYS A 2 -44.65 55.02 -1.49
N LYS A 3 -44.21 54.45 -2.61
CA LYS A 3 -44.71 53.19 -3.15
C LYS A 3 -44.17 52.06 -2.26
N LEU A 4 -45.03 51.20 -1.74
CA LEU A 4 -44.62 49.89 -1.21
C LEU A 4 -45.05 48.84 -2.23
N LEU A 5 -44.06 48.28 -2.94
CA LEU A 5 -44.17 47.06 -3.72
C LEU A 5 -44.24 45.88 -2.74
N MET A 6 -45.26 45.03 -2.85
CA MET A 6 -45.23 43.68 -2.27
C MET A 6 -45.31 42.64 -3.39
N ILE A 7 -44.39 41.69 -3.29
CA ILE A 7 -43.94 40.70 -4.27
C ILE A 7 -45.00 39.59 -4.44
N PRO A 8 -45.30 39.09 -5.66
CA PRO A 8 -46.13 37.90 -5.81
C PRO A 8 -45.31 36.63 -5.52
N ALA A 9 -45.91 35.73 -4.74
CA ALA A 9 -45.40 34.39 -4.43
C ALA A 9 -45.31 33.54 -5.71
N ALA A 10 -44.09 33.20 -6.13
CA ALA A 10 -43.86 32.23 -7.19
C ALA A 10 -43.96 30.81 -6.60
N MET A 11 -45.05 30.10 -6.92
CA MET A 11 -45.15 28.66 -6.69
C MET A 11 -44.13 27.95 -7.59
N LEU A 12 -43.10 27.37 -6.99
CA LEU A 12 -42.18 26.45 -7.64
C LEU A 12 -42.92 25.12 -7.89
N LEU A 13 -43.43 24.94 -9.11
CA LEU A 13 -43.81 23.63 -9.62
C LEU A 13 -42.53 22.80 -9.78
N SER A 14 -42.32 21.86 -8.86
CA SER A 14 -41.32 20.81 -8.99
C SER A 14 -41.71 19.88 -10.13
N THR A 15 -41.08 20.01 -11.29
CA THR A 15 -41.15 19.01 -12.35
C THR A 15 -40.34 17.79 -11.92
N ALA A 16 -41.01 16.78 -11.38
CA ALA A 16 -40.43 15.45 -11.22
C ALA A 16 -40.19 14.87 -12.63
N SER A 17 -38.95 14.93 -13.10
CA SER A 17 -38.52 14.24 -14.31
C SER A 17 -38.51 12.74 -14.03
N ALA A 18 -39.62 12.05 -14.30
CA ALA A 18 -39.64 10.60 -14.41
C ALA A 18 -38.81 10.22 -15.66
N ALA A 19 -37.63 9.64 -15.45
CA ALA A 19 -36.80 9.12 -16.53
C ALA A 19 -37.56 7.99 -17.24
N THR A 20 -37.80 8.15 -18.55
CA THR A 20 -38.46 7.16 -19.39
C THR A 20 -37.59 5.90 -19.48
N LYS A 21 -37.97 4.84 -18.76
CA LYS A 21 -37.41 3.50 -18.95
C LYS A 21 -37.80 3.03 -20.35
N ILE A 22 -36.84 2.96 -21.28
CA ILE A 22 -37.07 2.38 -22.60
C ILE A 22 -37.07 0.86 -22.46
N SER A 23 -38.25 0.27 -22.29
CA SER A 23 -38.49 -1.15 -22.51
C SER A 23 -38.56 -1.44 -24.02
N ALA A 24 -38.12 -2.62 -24.45
CA ALA A 24 -38.12 -3.07 -25.85
C ALA A 24 -39.53 -3.30 -26.47
N GLN A 25 -40.59 -2.71 -25.91
CA GLN A 25 -41.99 -2.90 -26.32
C GLN A 25 -42.48 -1.83 -27.32
N SER A 26 -41.58 -1.09 -27.96
CA SER A 26 -41.95 -0.02 -28.88
C SER A 26 -42.09 -0.54 -30.31
N ILE A 27 -43.19 -1.23 -30.62
CA ILE A 27 -43.87 -1.33 -31.93
C ILE A 27 -45.06 -2.29 -31.69
N ILE A 28 -46.29 -1.79 -31.86
CA ILE A 28 -47.60 -2.45 -31.61
C ILE A 28 -48.13 -2.29 -30.17
N VAL A 29 -49.23 -1.55 -30.07
CA VAL A 29 -50.09 -1.41 -28.89
C VAL A 29 -50.76 -2.75 -28.55
N ASN A 30 -50.30 -3.39 -27.46
CA ASN A 30 -51.03 -4.44 -26.76
C ASN A 30 -51.63 -3.82 -25.46
N PRO A 31 -52.96 -3.79 -25.26
CA PRO A 31 -53.63 -2.93 -24.28
C PRO A 31 -53.56 -3.40 -22.82
N THR A 32 -52.86 -4.49 -22.50
CA THR A 32 -52.62 -4.88 -21.09
C THR A 32 -51.13 -5.05 -20.89
N GLN A 33 -50.53 -4.11 -20.15
CA GLN A 33 -49.18 -4.28 -19.64
C GLN A 33 -49.14 -5.65 -18.92
N PRO A 34 -48.12 -6.48 -19.13
CA PRO A 34 -48.03 -7.77 -18.47
C PRO A 34 -48.20 -7.60 -16.96
N ASP A 35 -49.05 -8.42 -16.34
CA ASP A 35 -49.18 -8.45 -14.87
C ASP A 35 -47.85 -8.84 -14.20
N LEU A 36 -46.92 -9.45 -14.94
CA LEU A 36 -45.59 -9.77 -14.48
C LEU A 36 -44.68 -8.55 -14.62
N SER A 37 -43.94 -8.22 -13.58
CA SER A 37 -42.85 -7.24 -13.61
C SER A 37 -41.58 -7.86 -13.04
N VAL A 38 -40.44 -7.42 -13.59
CA VAL A 38 -39.11 -7.73 -13.09
C VAL A 38 -38.33 -6.44 -12.90
N SER A 39 -37.55 -6.35 -11.84
CA SER A 39 -36.56 -5.31 -11.63
C SER A 39 -35.22 -5.95 -11.36
N VAL A 40 -34.19 -5.51 -12.09
CA VAL A 40 -32.81 -5.94 -11.85
C VAL A 40 -31.95 -4.78 -11.38
N ARG A 41 -31.05 -5.06 -10.44
CA ARG A 41 -30.10 -4.09 -9.89
C ARG A 41 -28.74 -4.73 -9.66
N VAL A 42 -27.69 -3.94 -9.78
CA VAL A 42 -26.35 -4.28 -9.30
C VAL A 42 -26.15 -3.65 -7.92
N ASP A 43 -25.29 -4.22 -7.08
CA ASP A 43 -25.23 -3.86 -5.66
C ASP A 43 -24.74 -2.44 -5.36
N LYS A 44 -23.99 -1.81 -6.26
CA LYS A 44 -23.65 -0.38 -6.18
C LYS A 44 -24.73 0.57 -6.71
N ASP A 45 -25.78 0.07 -7.35
CA ASP A 45 -26.89 0.90 -7.81
C ASP A 45 -27.98 0.98 -6.72
N GLN A 46 -27.85 1.98 -5.85
CA GLN A 46 -28.80 2.23 -4.78
C GLN A 46 -30.16 2.76 -5.29
N SER A 47 -30.18 3.35 -6.49
CA SER A 47 -31.36 4.01 -7.07
C SER A 47 -32.19 3.10 -7.96
N GLY A 48 -31.57 2.11 -8.61
CA GLY A 48 -32.15 1.33 -9.73
C GLY A 48 -32.10 1.99 -11.10
N SER A 49 -31.46 3.16 -11.20
CA SER A 49 -31.34 3.94 -12.44
C SER A 49 -29.93 4.54 -12.60
N SER A 50 -28.97 4.17 -11.75
CA SER A 50 -27.60 4.67 -11.82
C SER A 50 -26.74 3.75 -12.69
N ASN A 51 -25.62 4.29 -13.18
CA ASN A 51 -24.57 3.52 -13.84
C ASN A 51 -23.30 3.55 -12.96
N PRO A 52 -23.20 2.68 -11.94
CA PRO A 52 -22.05 2.66 -11.05
C PRO A 52 -20.79 2.09 -11.72
N ASN A 53 -19.63 2.54 -11.22
CA ASN A 53 -18.33 2.04 -11.67
C ASN A 53 -17.88 0.82 -10.84
N TYR A 54 -17.39 -0.20 -11.53
CA TYR A 54 -16.69 -1.36 -10.94
C TYR A 54 -15.29 -1.47 -11.51
N ARG A 55 -14.34 -1.90 -10.68
CA ARG A 55 -12.99 -2.22 -11.14
C ARG A 55 -12.94 -3.64 -11.68
N VAL A 56 -12.05 -3.90 -12.65
CA VAL A 56 -11.73 -5.28 -13.07
C VAL A 56 -11.40 -6.14 -11.85
N GLY A 57 -11.96 -7.34 -11.76
CA GLY A 57 -11.80 -8.27 -10.65
C GLY A 57 -12.57 -7.92 -9.37
N GLU A 58 -13.31 -6.80 -9.34
CA GLU A 58 -14.14 -6.43 -8.19
C GLU A 58 -15.37 -7.36 -8.08
N ASN A 59 -15.76 -7.68 -6.85
CA ASN A 59 -16.99 -8.45 -6.61
C ASN A 59 -18.22 -7.64 -7.00
N ILE A 60 -19.16 -8.30 -7.69
CA ILE A 60 -20.45 -7.74 -8.06
C ILE A 60 -21.57 -8.67 -7.59
N ARG A 61 -22.67 -8.10 -7.11
CA ARG A 61 -23.89 -8.84 -6.79
C ARG A 61 -25.05 -8.28 -7.59
N ILE A 62 -25.88 -9.19 -8.09
CA ILE A 62 -27.04 -8.85 -8.92
C ILE A 62 -28.28 -9.23 -8.15
N SER A 63 -29.22 -8.30 -7.99
CA SER A 63 -30.50 -8.57 -7.35
C SER A 63 -31.63 -8.49 -8.36
N ALA A 64 -32.52 -9.46 -8.33
CA ALA A 64 -33.73 -9.48 -9.14
C ALA A 64 -34.97 -9.53 -8.25
N THR A 65 -35.95 -8.67 -8.52
CA THR A 65 -37.24 -8.63 -7.84
C THR A 65 -38.33 -8.91 -8.86
N VAL A 66 -39.26 -9.82 -8.56
CA VAL A 66 -40.45 -10.09 -9.38
C VAL A 66 -41.71 -9.87 -8.56
N ASN A 67 -42.81 -9.43 -9.18
CA ASN A 67 -44.09 -9.25 -8.47
C ASN A 67 -44.98 -10.51 -8.45
N ARG A 68 -44.63 -11.54 -9.23
CA ARG A 68 -45.31 -12.85 -9.30
C ARG A 68 -44.27 -13.97 -9.30
N ASP A 69 -44.69 -15.17 -8.93
CA ASP A 69 -43.87 -16.39 -9.06
C ASP A 69 -43.41 -16.54 -10.51
N ALA A 70 -42.10 -16.56 -10.74
CA ALA A 70 -41.52 -16.54 -12.09
C ALA A 70 -40.11 -17.15 -12.12
N TYR A 71 -39.71 -17.66 -13.27
CA TYR A 71 -38.34 -18.04 -13.59
C TYR A 71 -37.57 -16.82 -14.09
N VAL A 72 -36.41 -16.53 -13.49
CA VAL A 72 -35.56 -15.38 -13.79
C VAL A 72 -34.25 -15.84 -14.44
N TYR A 73 -33.96 -15.30 -15.61
CA TYR A 73 -32.73 -15.52 -16.35
C TYR A 73 -31.93 -14.23 -16.36
N LEU A 74 -30.62 -14.33 -16.14
CA LEU A 74 -29.72 -13.17 -16.09
C LEU A 74 -28.65 -13.34 -17.15
N PHE A 75 -28.45 -12.31 -17.97
CA PHE A 75 -27.43 -12.26 -19.00
C PHE A 75 -26.55 -11.02 -18.80
N ASN A 76 -25.24 -11.19 -18.83
CA ASN A 76 -24.31 -10.09 -19.02
C ASN A 76 -24.21 -9.79 -20.51
N VAL A 77 -24.24 -8.50 -20.88
CA VAL A 77 -23.78 -8.04 -22.19
C VAL A 77 -22.63 -7.09 -21.91
N ASP A 78 -21.43 -7.47 -22.34
CA ASP A 78 -20.23 -6.69 -22.09
C ASP A 78 -20.08 -5.49 -23.04
N ALA A 79 -18.99 -4.73 -22.87
CA ALA A 79 -18.68 -3.58 -23.69
C ALA A 79 -18.39 -3.93 -25.17
N ASN A 80 -18.00 -5.17 -25.45
CA ASN A 80 -17.74 -5.69 -26.78
C ASN A 80 -18.99 -6.31 -27.44
N GLY A 81 -20.07 -6.42 -26.69
CA GLY A 81 -21.32 -7.07 -27.11
C GLY A 81 -21.29 -8.59 -27.00
N GLU A 82 -20.29 -9.21 -26.35
CA GLU A 82 -20.39 -10.62 -25.99
C GLU A 82 -21.43 -10.79 -24.88
N VAL A 83 -22.19 -11.88 -24.99
CA VAL A 83 -23.29 -12.17 -24.08
C VAL A 83 -23.01 -13.45 -23.33
N ASN A 84 -23.01 -13.36 -22.00
CA ASN A 84 -22.80 -14.51 -21.11
C ASN A 84 -24.04 -14.71 -20.22
N GLN A 85 -24.53 -15.93 -20.14
CA GLN A 85 -25.62 -16.29 -19.23
C GLN A 85 -25.07 -16.44 -17.80
N ILE A 86 -25.48 -15.53 -16.93
CA ILE A 86 -25.13 -15.52 -15.50
C ILE A 86 -26.03 -16.49 -14.73
N LEU A 87 -27.31 -16.58 -15.12
CA LEU A 87 -28.31 -17.44 -14.46
C LEU A 87 -29.31 -18.00 -15.49
N PRO A 88 -29.64 -19.31 -15.44
CA PRO A 88 -28.99 -20.34 -14.62
C PRO A 88 -27.54 -20.58 -15.02
N ASN A 89 -26.73 -21.10 -14.11
CA ASN A 89 -25.32 -21.47 -14.34
C ASN A 89 -24.99 -22.82 -13.67
N GLN A 90 -23.80 -23.36 -13.96
CA GLN A 90 -23.37 -24.66 -13.42
C GLN A 90 -22.86 -24.58 -11.96
N LEU A 91 -22.59 -23.38 -11.46
CA LEU A 91 -22.05 -23.16 -10.11
C LEU A 91 -23.12 -23.28 -9.02
N GLY A 92 -24.38 -23.08 -9.37
CA GLY A 92 -25.54 -23.32 -8.52
C GLY A 92 -26.53 -22.16 -8.46
N GLY A 93 -27.74 -22.47 -8.00
CA GLY A 93 -28.84 -21.52 -7.84
C GLY A 93 -30.02 -21.82 -8.76
N ASN A 94 -31.19 -22.02 -8.18
CA ASN A 94 -32.45 -22.12 -8.92
C ASN A 94 -32.82 -20.74 -9.49
N ASN A 95 -33.23 -20.69 -10.75
CA ASN A 95 -33.74 -19.50 -11.43
C ASN A 95 -35.16 -19.11 -11.01
N PHE A 96 -35.91 -19.97 -10.33
CA PHE A 96 -37.24 -19.67 -9.82
C PHE A 96 -37.22 -18.69 -8.63
N VAL A 97 -38.00 -17.61 -8.74
CA VAL A 97 -38.14 -16.54 -7.75
C VAL A 97 -39.61 -16.37 -7.36
N LYS A 98 -39.86 -16.24 -6.05
CA LYS A 98 -41.22 -16.06 -5.50
C LYS A 98 -41.73 -14.64 -5.68
N ALA A 99 -43.04 -14.52 -5.82
CA ALA A 99 -43.75 -13.24 -5.92
C ALA A 99 -43.35 -12.28 -4.79
N ASN A 100 -43.07 -11.04 -5.16
CA ASN A 100 -42.72 -9.93 -4.26
C ASN A 100 -41.46 -10.18 -3.42
N THR A 101 -40.54 -11.03 -3.91
CA THR A 101 -39.25 -11.26 -3.27
C THR A 101 -38.11 -10.71 -4.11
N THR A 102 -37.09 -10.19 -3.44
CA THR A 102 -35.81 -9.82 -4.05
C THR A 102 -34.82 -10.93 -3.77
N VAL A 103 -34.26 -11.54 -4.81
CA VAL A 103 -33.21 -12.55 -4.70
C VAL A 103 -31.90 -11.97 -5.21
N THR A 104 -30.84 -12.11 -4.43
CA THR A 104 -29.49 -11.70 -4.80
C THR A 104 -28.67 -12.89 -5.28
N PHE A 105 -27.87 -12.66 -6.32
CA PHE A 105 -27.02 -13.62 -7.01
C PHE A 105 -25.56 -13.12 -7.01
N PRO A 106 -24.59 -13.97 -6.62
CA PRO A 106 -24.77 -15.30 -6.04
C PRO A 106 -25.56 -15.23 -4.73
N ARG A 107 -26.24 -16.32 -4.36
CA ARG A 107 -26.99 -16.35 -3.11
C ARG A 107 -26.03 -16.23 -1.92
N PRO A 108 -26.46 -15.71 -0.75
CA PRO A 108 -25.59 -15.54 0.41
C PRO A 108 -24.90 -16.84 0.89
N ASP A 109 -25.48 -18.01 0.61
CA ASP A 109 -24.98 -19.35 0.92
C ASP A 109 -24.13 -19.98 -0.20
N ALA A 110 -23.97 -19.28 -1.33
CA ALA A 110 -23.18 -19.76 -2.45
C ALA A 110 -21.68 -19.84 -2.10
N LYS A 111 -21.02 -20.90 -2.58
CA LYS A 111 -19.56 -21.10 -2.41
C LYS A 111 -18.72 -20.38 -3.46
N PHE A 112 -19.31 -19.41 -4.17
CA PHE A 112 -18.67 -18.68 -5.24
C PHE A 112 -19.13 -17.21 -5.22
N THR A 113 -18.33 -16.34 -5.84
CA THR A 113 -18.61 -14.92 -6.03
C THR A 113 -18.59 -14.58 -7.51
N PHE A 114 -19.38 -13.60 -7.94
CA PHE A 114 -19.22 -13.01 -9.26
C PHE A 114 -18.20 -11.89 -9.18
N THR A 115 -17.24 -11.90 -10.10
CA THR A 115 -16.25 -10.84 -10.28
C THR A 115 -16.41 -10.21 -11.64
N VAL A 116 -16.16 -8.91 -11.73
CA VAL A 116 -16.19 -8.17 -12.99
C VAL A 116 -15.01 -8.57 -13.88
N GLY A 117 -15.31 -8.88 -15.15
CA GLY A 117 -14.32 -9.27 -16.16
C GLY A 117 -13.37 -8.14 -16.59
N GLU A 118 -12.49 -8.43 -17.53
CA GLU A 118 -11.45 -7.49 -18.00
C GLU A 118 -11.96 -6.47 -19.02
N ASP A 119 -13.16 -6.68 -19.58
CA ASP A 119 -13.75 -5.86 -20.64
C ASP A 119 -14.20 -4.49 -20.12
N VAL A 120 -13.26 -3.54 -20.17
CA VAL A 120 -13.43 -2.15 -19.76
C VAL A 120 -14.48 -1.47 -20.65
N GLY A 121 -15.42 -0.76 -20.04
CA GLY A 121 -16.46 -0.01 -20.72
C GLY A 121 -17.86 -0.24 -20.16
N LEU A 122 -18.87 0.21 -20.90
CA LEU A 122 -20.28 0.08 -20.49
C LEU A 122 -20.74 -1.37 -20.64
N ASN A 123 -21.13 -1.96 -19.53
CA ASN A 123 -21.70 -3.29 -19.44
C ASN A 123 -23.16 -3.19 -18.97
N LYS A 124 -23.93 -4.25 -19.18
CA LYS A 124 -25.31 -4.33 -18.69
C LYS A 124 -25.71 -5.75 -18.32
N VAL A 125 -26.55 -5.85 -17.31
CA VAL A 125 -27.23 -7.08 -16.92
C VAL A 125 -28.66 -7.01 -17.43
N LEU A 126 -29.03 -7.92 -18.33
CA LEU A 126 -30.40 -8.13 -18.76
C LEU A 126 -31.03 -9.20 -17.88
N ALA A 127 -32.13 -8.86 -17.21
CA ALA A 127 -33.00 -9.83 -16.57
C ALA A 127 -34.19 -10.13 -17.46
N LEU A 128 -34.50 -11.41 -17.63
CA LEU A 128 -35.69 -11.90 -18.29
C LEU A 128 -36.48 -12.74 -17.27
N ALA A 129 -37.73 -12.38 -17.02
CA ALA A 129 -38.63 -13.15 -16.18
C ALA A 129 -39.73 -13.80 -17.03
N SER A 130 -40.06 -15.06 -16.74
CA SER A 130 -41.14 -15.79 -17.40
C SER A 130 -41.97 -16.57 -16.37
N LEU A 131 -43.30 -16.64 -16.56
CA LEU A 131 -44.19 -17.47 -15.74
C LEU A 131 -44.00 -18.97 -15.98
N THR A 132 -43.36 -19.34 -17.10
CA THR A 132 -43.04 -20.72 -17.47
C THR A 132 -41.54 -20.86 -17.67
N GLU A 133 -41.02 -22.06 -17.42
CA GLU A 133 -39.60 -22.33 -17.63
C GLU A 133 -39.27 -22.22 -19.12
N LEU A 134 -38.13 -21.58 -19.43
CA LEU A 134 -37.64 -21.36 -20.78
C LEU A 134 -36.55 -22.37 -21.06
N ASP A 135 -36.61 -22.99 -22.24
CA ASP A 135 -35.53 -23.79 -22.76
C ASP A 135 -34.49 -22.88 -23.44
N LEU A 136 -33.31 -22.76 -22.83
CA LEU A 136 -32.21 -21.93 -23.33
C LEU A 136 -31.11 -22.74 -24.02
N ASP A 137 -31.30 -24.05 -24.21
CA ASP A 137 -30.26 -24.93 -24.75
C ASP A 137 -29.90 -24.56 -26.20
N GLN A 138 -30.84 -23.98 -26.94
CA GLN A 138 -30.60 -23.48 -28.30
C GLN A 138 -29.94 -22.10 -28.35
N LEU A 139 -29.94 -21.36 -27.24
CA LEU A 139 -29.43 -19.99 -27.18
C LEU A 139 -28.04 -19.90 -26.58
N SER A 140 -27.82 -20.65 -25.51
CA SER A 140 -26.62 -20.60 -24.72
C SER A 140 -25.88 -21.93 -24.84
N THR A 141 -24.59 -21.87 -25.13
CA THR A 141 -23.74 -23.05 -25.17
C THR A 141 -22.56 -22.84 -24.24
N PHE A 142 -22.24 -23.86 -23.46
CA PHE A 142 -20.95 -23.91 -22.77
C PHE A 142 -19.90 -24.28 -23.82
N LYS A 143 -18.95 -23.39 -24.11
CA LYS A 143 -17.91 -23.65 -25.13
C LYS A 143 -17.01 -24.81 -24.70
N THR A 144 -16.84 -24.98 -23.38
CA THR A 144 -16.11 -26.08 -22.76
C THR A 144 -16.84 -26.61 -21.52
N GLN A 145 -16.56 -27.85 -21.10
CA GLN A 145 -17.05 -28.41 -19.83
C GLN A 145 -16.48 -27.71 -18.58
N GLN A 146 -15.51 -26.80 -18.76
CA GLN A 146 -14.88 -26.04 -17.69
C GLN A 146 -15.47 -24.61 -17.56
N ASP A 147 -16.34 -24.21 -18.51
CA ASP A 147 -16.95 -22.89 -18.50
C ASP A 147 -18.02 -22.79 -17.41
N GLN A 148 -17.92 -21.75 -16.60
CA GLN A 148 -18.84 -21.52 -15.48
C GLN A 148 -20.15 -20.85 -15.93
N PHE A 149 -20.11 -20.16 -17.07
CA PHE A 149 -21.21 -19.43 -17.69
C PHE A 149 -21.34 -19.86 -19.15
N ALA A 150 -22.58 -20.02 -19.63
CA ALA A 150 -22.81 -20.32 -21.04
C ALA A 150 -22.66 -19.04 -21.87
N THR A 151 -21.95 -19.12 -23.00
CA THR A 151 -21.92 -18.02 -23.97
C THR A 151 -23.16 -18.09 -24.85
N VAL A 152 -23.82 -16.96 -25.07
CA VAL A 152 -24.96 -16.87 -25.97
C VAL A 152 -24.45 -16.55 -27.38
N THR A 153 -24.93 -17.31 -28.37
CA THR A 153 -24.49 -17.16 -29.78
C THR A 153 -24.84 -15.79 -30.36
N ALA A 154 -25.89 -15.17 -29.84
CA ALA A 154 -26.33 -13.83 -30.21
C ALA A 154 -25.42 -12.74 -29.61
N ARG A 155 -24.69 -12.02 -30.48
CA ARG A 155 -23.83 -10.90 -30.07
C ARG A 155 -24.61 -9.59 -30.03
N GLY A 156 -24.54 -8.88 -28.91
CA GLY A 156 -25.18 -7.58 -28.72
C GLY A 156 -26.65 -7.67 -28.33
N GLN A 157 -27.20 -6.55 -27.87
CA GLN A 157 -28.56 -6.50 -27.30
C GLN A 157 -29.66 -6.79 -28.32
N GLN A 158 -29.51 -6.32 -29.56
CA GLN A 158 -30.55 -6.49 -30.57
C GLN A 158 -30.69 -7.95 -30.99
N GLN A 159 -29.56 -8.62 -31.22
CA GLN A 159 -29.50 -10.02 -31.57
C GLN A 159 -29.93 -10.89 -30.37
N LEU A 160 -29.53 -10.53 -29.15
CA LEU A 160 -30.01 -11.21 -27.94
C LEU A 160 -31.53 -11.07 -27.80
N ALA A 161 -32.08 -9.88 -28.00
CA ALA A 161 -33.53 -9.67 -27.97
C ALA A 161 -34.24 -10.50 -29.05
N GLN A 162 -33.68 -10.60 -30.26
CA GLN A 162 -34.21 -11.49 -31.30
C GLN A 162 -34.13 -12.96 -30.92
N ALA A 163 -33.00 -13.41 -30.38
CA ALA A 163 -32.83 -14.80 -30.00
C ALA A 163 -33.73 -15.20 -28.82
N LEU A 164 -33.85 -14.33 -27.82
CA LEU A 164 -34.82 -14.48 -26.73
C LEU A 164 -36.26 -14.43 -27.26
N SER A 165 -36.56 -13.62 -28.30
CA SER A 165 -37.89 -13.58 -28.91
C SER A 165 -38.31 -14.91 -29.54
N ILE A 166 -37.33 -15.72 -29.99
CA ILE A 166 -37.58 -17.08 -30.50
C ILE A 166 -37.93 -18.01 -29.35
N VAL A 167 -37.15 -18.00 -28.27
CA VAL A 167 -37.39 -18.89 -27.12
C VAL A 167 -38.70 -18.57 -26.39
N VAL A 168 -39.06 -17.30 -26.29
CA VAL A 168 -40.32 -16.89 -25.65
C VAL A 168 -41.52 -16.98 -26.58
N ASN A 169 -41.37 -17.32 -27.86
CA ASN A 169 -42.48 -17.55 -28.79
C ASN A 169 -42.61 -19.07 -29.02
N PRO A 170 -43.46 -19.74 -28.22
CA PRO A 170 -44.91 -19.59 -28.35
C PRO A 170 -45.62 -19.06 -27.09
N LEU A 171 -44.89 -18.47 -26.14
CA LEU A 171 -45.50 -18.02 -24.89
C LEU A 171 -46.45 -16.83 -25.12
N PRO A 172 -47.55 -16.72 -24.35
CA PRO A 172 -48.41 -15.55 -24.37
C PRO A 172 -47.61 -14.26 -24.14
N GLN A 173 -47.92 -13.19 -24.88
CA GLN A 173 -47.19 -11.91 -24.79
C GLN A 173 -47.14 -11.31 -23.36
N ASN A 174 -48.02 -11.75 -22.45
CA ASN A 174 -48.11 -11.28 -21.08
C ASN A 174 -47.48 -12.23 -20.04
N SER A 175 -46.80 -13.30 -20.47
CA SER A 175 -46.20 -14.29 -19.57
C SER A 175 -44.69 -14.10 -19.38
N TRP A 176 -44.09 -13.09 -20.01
CA TRP A 176 -42.67 -12.77 -19.84
C TRP A 176 -42.42 -11.26 -19.93
N VAL A 177 -41.36 -10.80 -19.26
CA VAL A 177 -40.90 -9.39 -19.25
C VAL A 177 -39.39 -9.30 -19.07
N SER A 178 -38.81 -8.17 -19.43
CA SER A 178 -37.37 -7.92 -19.24
C SER A 178 -37.08 -6.58 -18.57
N ASP A 179 -35.99 -6.52 -17.82
CA ASP A 179 -35.42 -5.28 -17.28
C ASP A 179 -33.90 -5.26 -17.47
N THR A 180 -33.28 -4.08 -17.42
CA THR A 180 -31.84 -3.93 -17.64
C THR A 180 -31.21 -3.02 -16.59
N ALA A 181 -30.12 -3.48 -15.99
CA ALA A 181 -29.24 -2.68 -15.14
C ALA A 181 -27.93 -2.39 -15.86
N PHE A 182 -27.44 -1.16 -15.76
CA PHE A 182 -26.17 -0.74 -16.37
C PHE A 182 -25.08 -0.63 -15.32
N PHE A 183 -23.85 -0.93 -15.71
CA PHE A 183 -22.66 -0.66 -14.90
C PHE A 183 -21.46 -0.42 -15.81
N THR A 184 -20.46 0.31 -15.34
CA THR A 184 -19.26 0.60 -16.12
C THR A 184 -18.06 -0.08 -15.49
N VAL A 185 -17.35 -0.88 -16.29
CA VAL A 185 -16.10 -1.51 -15.88
C VAL A 185 -14.96 -0.54 -16.17
N VAL A 186 -14.19 -0.22 -15.14
CA VAL A 186 -13.00 0.63 -15.23
C VAL A 186 -11.76 -0.20 -14.95
N ALA A 187 -10.67 0.09 -15.68
CA ALA A 187 -9.39 -0.55 -15.44
C ALA A 187 -8.94 -0.35 -13.98
N GLN A 188 -8.32 -1.38 -13.38
CA GLN A 188 -7.55 -1.15 -12.17
C GLN A 188 -6.34 -0.29 -12.52
N ASN A 189 -6.16 0.86 -11.86
CA ASN A 189 -4.91 1.60 -11.98
C ASN A 189 -3.77 0.64 -11.60
N PRO A 190 -2.79 0.39 -12.49
CA PRO A 190 -1.68 -0.48 -12.14
C PRO A 190 -1.00 0.08 -10.90
N VAL A 191 -0.59 -0.82 -9.98
CA VAL A 191 0.21 -0.42 -8.83
C VAL A 191 1.46 0.24 -9.38
N GLN A 192 1.54 1.56 -9.25
CA GLN A 192 2.70 2.28 -9.73
C GLN A 192 3.89 1.88 -8.87
N THR A 193 5.00 1.53 -9.51
CA THR A 193 6.26 1.17 -8.85
C THR A 193 7.39 1.99 -9.43
N GLY A 194 8.43 2.23 -8.64
CA GLY A 194 9.72 2.76 -9.09
C GLY A 194 10.81 1.72 -8.97
N SER A 195 12.03 2.15 -9.29
CA SER A 195 13.26 1.39 -9.08
C SER A 195 14.25 2.17 -8.22
N LEU A 196 15.12 1.47 -7.51
CA LEU A 196 16.24 2.01 -6.76
C LEU A 196 17.53 1.41 -7.32
N PHE A 197 18.40 2.23 -7.89
CA PHE A 197 19.78 1.83 -8.15
C PHE A 197 20.66 2.25 -6.97
N VAL A 198 21.47 1.33 -6.47
CA VAL A 198 22.45 1.62 -5.43
C VAL A 198 23.85 1.29 -5.93
N GLY A 199 24.67 2.29 -6.17
CA GLY A 199 26.07 2.16 -6.55
C GLY A 199 27.03 2.37 -5.38
N THR A 200 28.19 1.70 -5.39
CA THR A 200 29.26 1.94 -4.42
C THR A 200 30.65 1.57 -4.93
N ASN A 201 31.67 2.23 -4.38
CA ASN A 201 33.08 1.98 -4.66
C ASN A 201 33.63 0.70 -3.99
N VAL A 202 32.90 0.06 -3.08
CA VAL A 202 33.35 -1.14 -2.35
C VAL A 202 32.63 -2.39 -2.84
N ALA A 203 33.39 -3.43 -3.21
CA ALA A 203 32.84 -4.72 -3.60
C ALA A 203 32.17 -5.44 -2.42
N ASN A 204 31.25 -6.37 -2.72
CA ASN A 204 30.53 -7.18 -1.73
C ASN A 204 29.67 -6.38 -0.72
N ALA A 205 29.35 -5.13 -1.03
CA ALA A 205 28.41 -4.36 -0.24
C ALA A 205 26.98 -4.89 -0.40
N THR A 206 26.23 -4.91 0.71
CA THR A 206 24.83 -5.32 0.77
C THR A 206 23.92 -4.10 0.91
N VAL A 207 22.79 -4.11 0.20
CA VAL A 207 21.73 -3.10 0.29
C VAL A 207 20.54 -3.63 1.08
N ILE A 208 20.09 -2.85 2.05
CA ILE A 208 18.93 -3.11 2.89
C ILE A 208 17.98 -1.91 2.77
N LEU A 209 16.72 -2.14 2.41
CA LEU A 209 15.68 -1.11 2.28
C LEU A 209 14.55 -1.40 3.25
N ASN A 210 14.22 -0.45 4.12
CA ASN A 210 13.17 -0.62 5.14
C ASN A 210 13.36 -1.87 6.02
N GLY A 211 14.62 -2.20 6.34
CA GLY A 211 14.97 -3.41 7.09
C GLY A 211 15.00 -4.71 6.28
N GLN A 212 14.52 -4.72 5.03
CA GLN A 212 14.58 -5.89 4.15
C GLN A 212 15.86 -5.88 3.32
N ARG A 213 16.63 -6.98 3.38
CA ARG A 213 17.82 -7.18 2.53
C ARG A 213 17.39 -7.36 1.07
N LEU A 214 17.82 -6.46 0.19
CA LEU A 214 17.50 -6.52 -1.23
C LEU A 214 18.55 -7.29 -2.06
N GLY A 215 19.82 -7.28 -1.62
CA GLY A 215 20.90 -7.98 -2.32
C GLY A 215 22.20 -7.20 -2.33
N SER A 216 23.05 -7.47 -3.32
CA SER A 216 24.33 -6.80 -3.52
C SER A 216 24.17 -5.40 -4.12
N ALA A 217 25.06 -4.47 -3.75
CA ALA A 217 25.14 -3.15 -4.36
C ALA A 217 25.65 -3.22 -5.82
N ASN A 218 25.72 -2.08 -6.50
CA ASN A 218 25.93 -1.94 -7.94
C ASN A 218 24.85 -2.67 -8.76
N SER A 219 23.60 -2.57 -8.29
CA SER A 219 22.43 -3.23 -8.89
C SER A 219 21.19 -2.33 -8.80
N THR A 220 20.22 -2.59 -9.69
CA THR A 220 18.91 -1.94 -9.71
C THR A 220 17.86 -2.86 -9.10
N PHE A 221 17.12 -2.35 -8.13
CA PHE A 221 15.99 -3.03 -7.48
C PHE A 221 14.68 -2.43 -7.98
N SER A 222 13.92 -3.19 -8.76
CA SER A 222 12.64 -2.76 -9.35
C SER A 222 11.43 -3.18 -8.51
N ASN A 223 10.23 -2.74 -8.92
CA ASN A 223 8.95 -3.06 -8.30
C ASN A 223 8.80 -2.55 -6.85
N VAL A 224 9.48 -1.45 -6.52
CA VAL A 224 9.36 -0.80 -5.21
C VAL A 224 8.22 0.21 -5.25
N ARG A 225 7.28 0.13 -4.31
CA ARG A 225 6.18 1.11 -4.22
C ARG A 225 6.73 2.53 -3.98
N PRO A 226 6.15 3.58 -4.56
CA PRO A 226 6.54 4.96 -4.27
C PRO A 226 6.43 5.27 -2.79
N GLY A 227 7.40 6.00 -2.26
CA GLY A 227 7.51 6.28 -0.83
C GLY A 227 8.91 6.69 -0.42
N SER A 228 9.06 7.11 0.83
CA SER A 228 10.36 7.40 1.43
C SER A 228 10.76 6.25 2.34
N TYR A 229 11.94 5.67 2.09
CA TYR A 229 12.42 4.49 2.77
C TYR A 229 13.79 4.73 3.39
N PRO A 230 14.04 4.28 4.63
CA PRO A 230 15.40 4.19 5.13
C PRO A 230 16.15 3.12 4.33
N VAL A 231 17.32 3.47 3.83
CA VAL A 231 18.23 2.56 3.14
C VAL A 231 19.54 2.49 3.90
N ARG A 232 20.03 1.27 4.08
CA ARG A 232 21.32 0.98 4.67
C ARG A 232 22.17 0.22 3.66
N VAL A 233 23.41 0.68 3.49
CA VAL A 233 24.43 -0.02 2.68
C VAL A 233 25.52 -0.47 3.64
N GLN A 234 25.81 -1.76 3.66
CA GLN A 234 26.81 -2.38 4.52
C GLN A 234 27.95 -2.92 3.67
N ALA A 235 29.18 -2.53 3.95
CA ALA A 235 30.37 -2.97 3.24
C ALA A 235 31.40 -3.57 4.22
N PRO A 236 32.04 -4.71 3.91
CA PRO A 236 33.01 -5.33 4.81
C PRO A 236 34.18 -4.39 5.15
N GLY A 237 34.47 -4.21 6.44
CA GLY A 237 35.54 -3.33 6.91
C GLY A 237 35.18 -1.83 6.97
N PHE A 238 33.95 -1.46 6.64
CA PHE A 238 33.46 -0.07 6.70
C PHE A 238 32.28 0.06 7.66
N ARG A 239 32.07 1.28 8.17
CA ARG A 239 30.87 1.61 8.95
C ARG A 239 29.65 1.66 8.02
N ASP A 240 28.52 1.14 8.45
CA ASP A 240 27.26 1.17 7.69
C ASP A 240 26.89 2.60 7.26
N PHE A 241 26.61 2.77 5.96
CA PHE A 241 26.01 4.01 5.46
C PHE A 241 24.49 3.91 5.59
N THR A 242 23.84 4.92 6.18
CA THR A 242 22.38 4.96 6.32
C THR A 242 21.85 6.32 5.86
N THR A 243 20.82 6.31 5.02
CA THR A 243 20.10 7.52 4.59
C THR A 243 18.64 7.19 4.30
N THR A 244 17.84 8.19 3.92
CA THR A 244 16.48 8.00 3.41
C THR A 244 16.46 8.30 1.91
N VAL A 245 15.84 7.41 1.13
CA VAL A 245 15.62 7.61 -0.32
C VAL A 245 14.14 7.72 -0.62
N THR A 246 13.79 8.65 -1.51
CA THR A 246 12.42 8.78 -2.04
C THR A 246 12.34 8.07 -3.39
N ILE A 247 11.51 7.04 -3.46
CA ILE A 247 11.19 6.31 -4.68
C ILE A 247 9.96 6.95 -5.31
N ARG A 248 10.07 7.32 -6.60
CA ARG A 248 8.97 7.86 -7.39
C ARG A 248 8.44 6.78 -8.34
N ALA A 249 7.13 6.84 -8.60
CA ALA A 249 6.51 5.98 -9.61
C ALA A 249 7.18 6.13 -10.97
N ASN A 250 7.37 5.01 -11.67
CA ASN A 250 7.89 4.94 -13.03
C ASN A 250 9.26 5.62 -13.24
N ALA A 251 10.05 5.75 -12.17
CA ALA A 251 11.38 6.35 -12.20
C ALA A 251 12.40 5.49 -11.44
N THR A 252 13.68 5.64 -11.81
CA THR A 252 14.81 5.06 -11.07
C THR A 252 15.44 6.12 -10.18
N THR A 253 15.40 5.93 -8.86
CA THR A 253 16.15 6.74 -7.91
C THR A 253 17.58 6.18 -7.83
N ASN A 254 18.59 7.03 -8.04
CA ASN A 254 20.00 6.64 -7.94
C ASN A 254 20.58 7.07 -6.59
N LEU A 255 21.17 6.13 -5.86
CA LEU A 255 21.95 6.38 -4.66
C LEU A 255 23.37 5.87 -4.89
N ASN A 256 24.35 6.77 -4.90
CA ASN A 256 25.76 6.40 -4.98
C ASN A 256 26.40 6.61 -3.61
N VAL A 257 27.00 5.56 -3.06
CA VAL A 257 27.67 5.55 -1.75
C VAL A 257 29.17 5.39 -1.94
N ASP A 258 29.92 6.42 -1.57
CA ASP A 258 31.37 6.36 -1.50
C ASP A 258 31.80 6.09 -0.06
N PHE A 259 32.26 4.87 0.23
CA PHE A 259 32.87 4.57 1.51
C PHE A 259 34.30 5.09 1.51
N ALA A 260 34.52 6.21 2.20
CA ALA A 260 35.86 6.66 2.55
C ALA A 260 36.51 5.64 3.50
N GLN A 261 37.82 5.40 3.34
CA GLN A 261 38.59 4.62 4.30
C GLN A 261 38.36 5.16 5.70
N ALA A 262 38.00 4.29 6.64
CA ALA A 262 38.09 4.63 8.05
C ALA A 262 39.56 4.93 8.33
N THR A 263 39.93 6.20 8.42
CA THR A 263 41.21 6.59 8.99
C THR A 263 41.20 6.05 10.41
N THR A 264 42.04 5.04 10.67
CA THR A 264 42.44 4.74 12.03
C THR A 264 42.88 6.08 12.63
N PRO A 265 42.34 6.55 13.77
CA PRO A 265 42.85 7.76 14.38
C PRO A 265 44.37 7.61 14.50
N ALA A 266 45.11 8.63 14.08
CA ALA A 266 46.56 8.67 14.22
C ALA A 266 46.93 8.23 15.65
N PRO A 267 48.02 7.47 15.86
CA PRO A 267 48.44 7.13 17.22
C PRO A 267 48.52 8.44 18.00
N VAL A 268 47.78 8.51 19.11
CA VAL A 268 47.86 9.60 20.07
C VAL A 268 49.33 9.67 20.47
N VAL A 269 50.05 10.66 19.93
CA VAL A 269 51.36 11.03 20.46
C VAL A 269 51.09 11.48 21.89
N SER A 270 51.48 10.67 22.85
CA SER A 270 51.51 11.04 24.27
C SER A 270 52.22 12.38 24.38
N SER A 271 51.50 13.40 24.87
CA SER A 271 52.07 14.72 25.18
C SER A 271 52.77 14.73 26.52
N ASP A 272 52.87 13.58 27.19
CA ASP A 272 53.52 13.40 28.47
C ASP A 272 54.96 13.97 28.40
N VAL A 273 55.28 14.80 29.38
CA VAL A 273 56.60 15.37 29.59
C VAL A 273 57.22 14.73 30.83
N THR A 274 58.50 14.40 30.74
CA THR A 274 59.23 13.86 31.88
C THR A 274 59.53 14.97 32.89
N LEU A 275 58.95 14.86 34.08
CA LEU A 275 59.27 15.66 35.25
C LEU A 275 60.35 14.98 36.08
N SER A 276 61.49 15.66 36.29
CA SER A 276 62.58 15.17 37.14
C SER A 276 62.54 15.80 38.53
N ILE A 277 62.28 14.99 39.56
CA ILE A 277 62.19 15.40 40.96
C ILE A 277 63.48 14.97 41.67
N ARG A 278 64.29 15.94 42.12
CA ARG A 278 65.53 15.69 42.86
C ARG A 278 65.37 15.98 44.33
N SER A 279 65.86 15.07 45.18
CA SER A 279 65.92 15.27 46.62
C SER A 279 67.07 14.47 47.23
N ASN A 280 67.67 14.98 48.30
CA ASN A 280 68.71 14.27 49.06
C ASN A 280 68.14 13.14 49.94
N LEU A 281 66.81 12.99 50.01
CA LEU A 281 66.14 11.98 50.82
C LEU A 281 65.81 10.72 50.00
N ASN A 282 66.76 9.78 49.94
CA ASN A 282 66.48 8.47 49.33
C ASN A 282 65.41 7.72 50.14
N GLY A 283 64.46 7.10 49.43
CA GLY A 283 63.31 6.42 50.02
C GLY A 283 62.11 7.32 50.33
N ALA A 284 62.20 8.64 50.09
CA ALA A 284 61.05 9.53 50.20
C ALA A 284 59.99 9.17 49.15
N ARG A 285 58.74 8.96 49.59
CA ARG A 285 57.60 8.68 48.71
C ARG A 285 57.11 9.97 48.07
N VAL A 286 56.89 9.94 46.77
CA VAL A 286 56.48 11.08 45.96
C VAL A 286 55.09 10.81 45.41
N PHE A 287 54.22 11.81 45.54
CA PHE A 287 52.89 11.81 44.95
C PHE A 287 52.77 12.99 43.99
N VAL A 288 52.10 12.76 42.87
CA VAL A 288 51.70 13.79 41.91
C VAL A 288 50.18 13.74 41.79
N ASP A 289 49.51 14.87 42.05
CA ASP A 289 48.04 15.00 42.07
C ASP A 289 47.33 13.94 42.92
N GLY A 290 47.90 13.66 44.10
CA GLY A 290 47.37 12.68 45.04
C GLY A 290 47.67 11.22 44.70
N ARG A 291 48.32 10.91 43.56
CA ARG A 291 48.74 9.55 43.19
C ARG A 291 50.21 9.32 43.53
N GLU A 292 50.53 8.24 44.24
CA GLU A 292 51.93 7.84 44.47
C GLU A 292 52.58 7.43 43.15
N VAL A 293 53.63 8.14 42.76
CA VAL A 293 54.37 7.91 41.50
C VAL A 293 55.66 7.12 41.72
N GLY A 294 56.14 7.06 42.96
CA GLY A 294 57.30 6.26 43.32
C GLY A 294 58.04 6.81 44.54
N ALA A 295 59.27 6.33 44.74
CA ALA A 295 60.15 6.84 45.78
C ALA A 295 61.47 7.34 45.18
N VAL A 296 62.04 8.39 45.76
CA VAL A 296 63.34 8.95 45.35
C VAL A 296 64.43 7.88 45.53
N ARG A 297 65.18 7.58 44.47
CA ARG A 297 66.32 6.65 44.51
C ARG A 297 67.52 7.29 43.84
N ASN A 298 68.70 7.16 44.43
CA ASN A 298 69.94 7.79 43.96
C ASN A 298 69.79 9.31 43.73
N GLY A 299 69.01 9.97 44.59
CA GLY A 299 68.82 11.42 44.58
C GLY A 299 67.81 11.97 43.57
N ALA A 300 67.13 11.12 42.78
CA ALA A 300 66.13 11.56 41.80
C ALA A 300 64.96 10.58 41.62
N LEU A 301 63.88 11.09 41.03
CA LEU A 301 62.75 10.32 40.48
C LEU A 301 62.28 11.02 39.21
N ASN A 302 62.16 10.28 38.11
CA ASN A 302 61.60 10.78 36.85
C ASN A 302 60.18 10.19 36.68
N VAL A 303 59.22 11.04 36.31
CA VAL A 303 57.83 10.65 36.08
C VAL A 303 57.29 11.36 34.85
N ASP A 304 56.57 10.65 33.99
CA ASP A 304 55.89 11.22 32.84
C ASP A 304 54.53 11.74 33.27
N VAL A 305 54.26 13.02 33.01
CA VAL A 305 53.02 13.74 33.39
C VAL A 305 52.55 14.62 32.24
N ASP A 306 51.28 14.97 32.20
CA ASP A 306 50.79 15.96 31.24
C ASP A 306 51.46 17.34 31.47
N PRO A 307 51.58 18.21 30.45
CA PRO A 307 52.02 19.58 30.67
C PRO A 307 50.96 20.37 31.45
N GLY A 308 51.33 21.02 32.55
CA GLY A 308 50.39 21.82 33.34
C GLY A 308 50.72 21.90 34.82
N ALA A 309 49.79 22.46 35.60
CA ALA A 309 49.96 22.59 37.04
C ALA A 309 49.73 21.25 37.74
N HIS A 310 50.76 20.75 38.43
CA HIS A 310 50.75 19.51 39.18
C HIS A 310 51.12 19.76 40.64
N GLU A 311 50.35 19.17 41.56
CA GLU A 311 50.71 19.16 42.99
C GLU A 311 51.72 18.04 43.25
N VAL A 312 52.91 18.40 43.74
CA VAL A 312 53.95 17.46 44.12
C VAL A 312 54.04 17.38 45.64
N VAL A 313 53.83 16.19 46.16
CA VAL A 313 53.94 15.89 47.59
C VAL A 313 55.09 14.93 47.83
N LEU A 314 55.97 15.25 48.78
CA LEU A 314 57.09 14.40 49.18
C LEU A 314 57.01 14.09 50.67
N ILE A 315 56.97 12.79 50.99
CA ILE A 315 56.81 12.26 52.35
C ILE A 315 57.99 11.36 52.68
N ALA A 316 58.70 11.65 53.77
CA ALA A 316 59.79 10.84 54.28
C ALA A 316 59.73 10.72 55.81
N PRO A 317 60.01 9.55 56.42
CA PRO A 317 60.05 9.40 57.88
C PRO A 317 61.03 10.37 58.53
N GLY A 318 60.58 11.11 59.55
CA GLY A 318 61.42 12.06 60.30
C GLY A 318 61.64 13.42 59.60
N TYR A 319 60.89 13.70 58.53
CA TYR A 319 60.87 14.99 57.84
C TYR A 319 59.43 15.51 57.75
N ARG A 320 59.28 16.83 57.67
CA ARG A 320 57.97 17.43 57.39
C ARG A 320 57.55 17.11 55.95
N THR A 321 56.26 16.80 55.77
CA THR A 321 55.69 16.63 54.43
C THR A 321 55.87 17.92 53.63
N PHE A 322 56.46 17.80 52.46
CA PHE A 322 56.56 18.90 51.50
C PHE A 322 55.38 18.82 50.53
N VAL A 323 54.69 19.93 50.30
CA VAL A 323 53.59 20.06 49.33
C VAL A 323 53.81 21.35 48.57
N ASN A 324 53.85 21.29 47.24
CA ASN A 324 53.84 22.48 46.41
C ASN A 324 53.30 22.18 45.01
N THR A 325 52.70 23.18 44.37
CA THR A 325 52.19 23.06 43.00
C THR A 325 53.22 23.64 42.03
N TYR A 326 53.53 22.90 40.97
CA TYR A 326 54.47 23.29 39.93
C TYR A 326 53.80 23.26 38.56
N ASN A 327 54.06 24.26 37.74
CA ASN A 327 53.65 24.23 36.34
C ASN A 327 54.73 23.51 35.52
N VAL A 328 54.45 22.27 35.13
CA VAL A 328 55.36 21.35 34.44
C VAL A 328 55.31 21.60 32.94
N GLN A 329 56.49 21.82 32.36
CA GLN A 329 56.72 21.92 30.92
C GLN A 329 57.76 20.87 30.52
N ARG A 330 58.12 20.80 29.23
CA ARG A 330 59.11 19.83 28.72
C ARG A 330 60.43 19.94 29.50
N ASP A 331 60.94 18.80 29.97
CA ASP A 331 62.19 18.63 30.72
C ASP A 331 62.27 19.44 32.05
N ALA A 332 61.12 19.68 32.70
CA ALA A 332 61.09 20.37 33.97
C ALA A 332 61.86 19.60 35.07
N GLN A 333 62.66 20.33 35.83
CA GLN A 333 63.38 19.79 36.98
C GLN A 333 62.99 20.56 38.25
N ILE A 334 62.58 19.81 39.27
CA ILE A 334 62.27 20.35 40.59
C ILE A 334 63.29 19.79 41.58
N THR A 335 63.87 20.66 42.40
CA THR A 335 64.75 20.24 43.51
C THR A 335 64.07 20.54 44.82
N ILE A 336 63.88 19.51 45.65
CA ILE A 336 63.20 19.57 46.92
C ILE A 336 64.19 19.18 48.02
N THR A 337 64.42 20.11 48.95
CA THR A 337 65.26 19.91 50.14
C THR A 337 64.41 20.11 51.39
N PRO A 338 63.69 19.08 51.87
CA PRO A 338 62.81 19.23 53.04
C PRO A 338 63.61 19.49 54.30
N SER A 339 63.07 20.34 55.19
CA SER A 339 63.57 20.50 56.56
C SER A 339 63.04 19.38 57.47
N ARG A 340 63.83 19.06 58.51
CA ARG A 340 63.41 18.13 59.57
C ARG A 340 62.34 18.76 60.46
#